data_AF-A0A7Y5KY90-F1
#
_entry.id   AF-A0A7Y5KY90-F1
#
_cell.length_a   1.000
_cell.length_b   1.000
_cell.length_c   1.000
_cell.angle_alpha   90.00
_cell.angle_beta   90.00
_cell.angle_gamma   90.00
#
_symmetry.space_group_name_H-M   'P 1'
#
loop_
_entity.id
_entity.type
_entity.pdbx_description
1 polymer ?
#
loop_
_entity_poly.entity_id
_entity_poly.type
_entity_poly.pdbx_seq_one_letter_code
_entity_poly.pdbx_strand_id
1 'polypeptide(L)'
;MRMRALGLVVALSVGTLSFGCGPATQTTQTPDTEPSGTATAGPEAPPDTSDPFAVSDLLREEQLPLLKGPAPTFNEAALAAPVKGVSAPPGSCDAFVKRAVKKKPTCADKPSTLAAIDAAMNTGDVAARDEMLAAAESCTGIEPGFVRALRIELAPIECGDALAEPVLKAKPAGMSGSVQHTLVGQALSARLARSVGTPPKLTGPFDKKKVLDFTKNTLFPWFEEQKNAVATLSGQGRELGSYGKGLVALSSGWAYLRLVEVVREAPIPDEFRKDPEVANAYFAAVDEKLEPTKQNGRDGALVGLGTMAQAGVLQDERMRSTRSLLAKMYGGRRVDALDVLVLPKIPDPEGATVEQRLAAKLPSFLAGILLDPNSAKDPKMLRSLLHRGVPMPMRVALKEGEASLSDEARLLYGRARLEMGARYWRIVDFDAAVGLFSKVDKAKLDDRSKLVFATALALRNGPEDVAVLMLKNEGFSPKFGDVRALDTLAKGSSDQAVPGTASFDAAVIRQIAAPRDADAAYWEKLAERYRDAASKVTDQNVKYEADERAKAAAQTAKIKSSSP
;
A
#
# COMPACT_ATOMS: atom_id res chain seq x y z
N MET A 1 -53.42 33.47 -21.14
CA MET A 1 -53.11 32.14 -21.68
C MET A 1 -51.62 32.15 -22.10
N ARG A 2 -50.79 31.30 -21.45
CA ARG A 2 -49.41 30.84 -21.78
C ARG A 2 -48.32 31.89 -22.14
N MET A 3 -47.30 32.16 -21.30
CA MET A 3 -46.07 31.43 -20.92
C MET A 3 -44.99 31.19 -22.02
N ARG A 4 -43.76 31.67 -21.71
CA ARG A 4 -42.39 31.16 -22.02
C ARG A 4 -41.82 31.40 -23.44
N ALA A 5 -40.51 31.61 -23.67
CA ALA A 5 -39.28 31.46 -22.87
C ALA A 5 -38.24 32.53 -23.30
N LEU A 6 -37.67 33.34 -22.40
CA LEU A 6 -36.34 33.22 -21.76
C LEU A 6 -35.24 32.52 -22.58
N GLY A 7 -34.29 33.32 -23.06
CA GLY A 7 -32.90 32.91 -23.26
C GLY A 7 -32.04 33.22 -22.04
N LEU A 8 -30.85 32.59 -21.97
CA LEU A 8 -29.58 33.24 -21.63
C LEU A 8 -28.44 32.25 -21.90
N VAL A 9 -27.72 32.47 -22.99
CA VAL A 9 -26.43 31.85 -23.29
C VAL A 9 -25.37 32.67 -22.55
N VAL A 10 -24.64 32.05 -21.62
CA VAL A 10 -23.45 32.67 -21.01
C VAL A 10 -22.23 31.96 -21.59
N ALA A 11 -21.59 32.64 -22.55
CA ALA A 11 -20.25 32.36 -23.02
C ALA A 11 -19.23 32.76 -21.93
N LEU A 12 -18.28 31.88 -21.62
CA LEU A 12 -17.02 32.26 -20.96
C LEU A 12 -15.86 32.03 -21.92
N SER A 13 -15.30 33.15 -22.36
CA SER A 13 -14.09 33.31 -23.13
C SER A 13 -12.84 32.86 -22.35
N VAL A 14 -12.10 31.90 -22.90
CA VAL A 14 -10.76 31.51 -22.44
C VAL A 14 -9.74 32.37 -23.18
N GLY A 15 -9.04 33.23 -22.43
CA GLY A 15 -7.87 33.96 -22.90
C GLY A 15 -6.69 33.02 -23.09
N THR A 16 -5.99 33.24 -24.20
CA THR A 16 -4.74 32.62 -24.61
C THR A 16 -3.61 32.88 -23.62
N LEU A 17 -2.95 31.82 -23.15
CA LEU A 17 -1.61 31.90 -22.58
C LEU A 17 -0.67 30.96 -23.35
N SER A 18 0.24 31.60 -24.07
CA SER A 18 1.31 31.03 -24.86
C SER A 18 2.38 30.42 -23.95
N PHE A 19 2.66 29.13 -24.09
CA PHE A 19 3.91 28.53 -23.60
C PHE A 19 4.79 28.22 -24.82
N GLY A 20 5.93 28.91 -24.90
CA GLY A 20 6.94 28.67 -25.92
C GLY A 20 7.69 27.37 -25.66
N CYS A 21 7.63 26.47 -26.64
CA CYS A 21 8.54 25.33 -26.77
C CYS A 21 9.87 25.79 -27.36
N GLY A 22 10.99 25.50 -26.70
CA GLY A 22 12.33 25.42 -27.29
C GLY A 22 12.64 23.97 -27.69
N PRO A 23 13.43 23.71 -28.75
CA PRO A 23 13.38 22.46 -29.51
C PRO A 23 14.16 21.33 -28.82
N ALA A 24 13.51 20.18 -28.66
CA ALA A 24 14.19 18.92 -28.42
C ALA A 24 14.66 18.35 -29.77
N THR A 25 15.97 18.13 -29.87
CA THR A 25 16.67 17.55 -31.01
C THR A 25 16.09 16.16 -31.33
N GLN A 26 15.51 16.01 -32.52
CA GLN A 26 15.05 14.73 -33.05
C GLN A 26 16.26 13.87 -33.43
N THR A 27 16.50 12.80 -32.67
CA THR A 27 17.26 11.66 -33.19
C THR A 27 16.33 10.81 -34.06
N THR A 28 16.66 10.76 -35.34
CA THR A 28 16.05 9.96 -36.39
C THR A 28 16.02 8.48 -35.99
N GLN A 29 14.85 7.94 -35.69
CA GLN A 29 14.61 6.50 -35.69
C GLN A 29 14.00 6.11 -37.03
N THR A 30 14.66 5.17 -37.70
CA THR A 30 14.23 4.49 -38.91
C THR A 30 12.89 3.78 -38.72
N PRO A 31 12.04 3.70 -39.75
CA PRO A 31 10.74 3.05 -39.66
C PRO A 31 10.92 1.53 -39.73
N ASP A 32 10.78 0.86 -38.59
CA ASP A 32 10.62 -0.60 -38.58
C ASP A 32 9.22 -0.94 -39.09
N THR A 33 9.22 -1.74 -40.15
CA THR A 33 8.05 -2.23 -40.87
C THR A 33 7.34 -3.26 -40.01
N GLU A 34 6.09 -2.97 -39.60
CA GLU A 34 5.19 -3.94 -38.99
C GLU A 34 4.89 -5.09 -39.99
N PRO A 35 5.11 -6.36 -39.63
CA PRO A 35 4.43 -7.44 -40.31
C PRO A 35 2.99 -7.48 -39.80
N SER A 36 2.05 -7.16 -40.69
CA SER A 36 0.64 -7.52 -40.54
C SER A 36 0.54 -9.04 -40.42
N GLY A 37 0.30 -9.51 -39.20
CA GLY A 37 -0.07 -10.88 -38.88
C GLY A 37 -1.21 -10.86 -37.87
N THR A 38 -2.44 -11.03 -38.35
CA THR A 38 -3.59 -11.44 -37.54
C THR A 38 -3.30 -12.82 -36.94
N ALA A 39 -2.68 -12.84 -35.76
CA ALA A 39 -2.55 -14.03 -34.93
C ALA A 39 -3.45 -13.87 -33.71
N THR A 40 -4.59 -14.56 -33.77
CA THR A 40 -5.47 -14.81 -32.62
C THR A 40 -4.65 -15.52 -31.54
N ALA A 41 -4.36 -14.83 -30.44
CA ALA A 41 -3.67 -15.41 -29.29
C ALA A 41 -4.61 -16.40 -28.59
N GLY A 42 -4.58 -17.67 -28.99
CA GLY A 42 -5.06 -18.77 -28.17
C GLY A 42 -4.19 -18.94 -26.91
N PRO A 43 -4.69 -19.64 -25.88
CA PRO A 43 -3.93 -19.89 -24.66
C PRO A 43 -2.66 -20.68 -25.01
N GLU A 44 -1.50 -20.08 -24.74
CA GLU A 44 -0.20 -20.73 -24.85
C GLU A 44 -0.24 -22.01 -24.01
N ALA A 45 -0.03 -23.17 -24.66
CA ALA A 45 -0.09 -24.46 -23.99
C ALA A 45 0.97 -24.50 -22.87
N PRO A 46 0.61 -24.96 -21.65
CA PRO A 46 1.54 -24.94 -20.54
C PRO A 46 2.74 -25.86 -20.82
N PRO A 47 3.95 -25.52 -20.32
CA PRO A 47 5.12 -26.36 -20.46
C PRO A 47 4.86 -27.75 -19.85
N ASP A 48 5.32 -28.76 -20.57
CA ASP A 48 5.16 -30.20 -20.35
C ASP A 48 6.06 -30.71 -19.19
N THR A 49 6.08 -29.98 -18.07
CA THR A 49 6.71 -30.44 -16.84
C THR A 49 5.65 -31.15 -16.00
N SER A 50 5.78 -32.47 -15.84
CA SER A 50 4.88 -33.29 -15.02
C SER A 50 4.81 -32.86 -13.55
N ASP A 51 5.83 -32.13 -13.07
CA ASP A 51 5.89 -31.59 -11.71
C ASP A 51 5.26 -30.18 -11.64
N PRO A 52 4.10 -30.01 -10.97
CA PRO A 52 3.42 -28.72 -10.89
C PRO A 52 4.18 -27.70 -10.01
N PHE A 53 5.23 -28.11 -9.30
CA PHE A 53 6.11 -27.26 -8.52
C PHE A 53 7.48 -27.04 -9.19
N ALA A 54 7.62 -27.36 -10.49
CA ALA A 54 8.84 -27.10 -11.24
C ALA A 54 9.04 -25.58 -11.47
N VAL A 55 10.29 -25.13 -11.37
CA VAL A 55 10.71 -23.75 -11.66
C VAL A 55 11.54 -23.80 -12.96
N SER A 56 10.89 -23.59 -14.10
CA SER A 56 11.55 -23.62 -15.42
C SER A 56 12.22 -22.30 -15.79
N ASP A 57 11.62 -21.18 -15.39
CA ASP A 57 12.01 -19.85 -15.86
C ASP A 57 12.97 -19.15 -14.89
N LEU A 58 13.86 -18.31 -15.45
CA LEU A 58 14.79 -17.47 -14.69
C LEU A 58 14.04 -16.63 -13.64
N LEU A 59 14.55 -16.66 -12.41
CA LEU A 59 14.01 -15.88 -11.30
C LEU A 59 14.56 -14.46 -11.34
N ARG A 60 13.69 -13.46 -11.23
CA ARG A 60 14.10 -12.06 -11.08
C ARG A 60 14.77 -11.86 -9.73
N GLU A 61 15.85 -11.09 -9.72
CA GLU A 61 16.55 -10.73 -8.49
C GLU A 61 16.21 -9.30 -8.05
N GLU A 62 15.99 -9.12 -6.75
CA GLU A 62 15.82 -7.77 -6.19
C GLU A 62 17.15 -7.02 -6.19
N GLN A 63 17.12 -5.82 -6.77
CA GLN A 63 18.20 -4.86 -6.62
C GLN A 63 18.08 -4.20 -5.24
N LEU A 64 18.94 -4.62 -4.30
CA LEU A 64 19.03 -4.03 -2.96
C LEU A 64 20.13 -2.95 -2.98
N PRO A 65 19.80 -1.66 -2.78
CA PRO A 65 20.76 -0.56 -2.86
C PRO A 65 21.97 -0.70 -1.92
N LEU A 66 21.80 -1.38 -0.77
CA LEU A 66 22.85 -1.54 0.23
C LEU A 66 23.83 -2.70 -0.08
N LEU A 67 23.54 -3.57 -1.05
CA LEU A 67 24.47 -4.66 -1.42
C LEU A 67 25.66 -4.17 -2.25
N LYS A 68 25.58 -2.98 -2.85
CA LYS A 68 26.61 -2.42 -3.73
C LYS A 68 26.92 -0.98 -3.32
N GLY A 69 27.90 -0.82 -2.43
CA GLY A 69 28.45 0.49 -2.04
C GLY A 69 28.10 0.94 -0.62
N PRO A 70 28.57 2.13 -0.20
CA PRO A 70 28.28 2.66 1.13
C PRO A 70 26.78 2.88 1.31
N ALA A 71 26.30 2.80 2.55
CA ALA A 71 24.93 3.17 2.88
C ALA A 71 24.62 4.58 2.34
N PRO A 72 23.41 4.82 1.79
CA PRO A 72 23.06 6.10 1.21
C PRO A 72 23.20 7.18 2.27
N THR A 73 24.03 8.18 1.98
CA THR A 73 24.08 9.40 2.77
C THR A 73 22.88 10.26 2.42
N PHE A 74 22.22 10.79 3.44
CA PHE A 74 21.11 11.73 3.26
C PHE A 74 21.61 13.12 3.58
N ASN A 75 21.35 14.07 2.69
CA ASN A 75 21.60 15.49 2.94
C ASN A 75 20.77 15.97 4.14
N GLU A 76 21.07 17.13 4.71
CA GLU A 76 20.21 17.64 5.77
C GLU A 76 18.85 18.08 5.20
N ALA A 77 17.77 17.60 5.81
CA ALA A 77 16.41 18.01 5.49
C ALA A 77 15.91 19.02 6.52
N ALA A 78 15.53 20.20 6.06
CA ALA A 78 14.85 21.20 6.87
C ALA A 78 13.32 21.03 6.78
N LEU A 79 12.64 21.17 7.92
CA LEU A 79 11.18 21.28 7.92
C LEU A 79 10.80 22.73 7.62
N ALA A 80 10.16 22.95 6.47
CA ALA A 80 9.72 24.28 6.09
C ALA A 80 8.63 24.83 7.03
N ALA A 81 8.38 26.14 6.93
CA ALA A 81 7.30 26.80 7.65
C ALA A 81 5.92 26.18 7.31
N PRO A 82 4.92 26.34 8.21
CA PRO A 82 3.54 25.94 7.92
C PRO A 82 3.03 26.55 6.62
N VAL A 83 2.30 25.75 5.84
CA VAL A 83 1.75 26.14 4.54
C VAL A 83 0.36 26.74 4.73
N LYS A 84 0.03 27.81 3.98
CA LYS A 84 -1.31 28.41 3.99
C LYS A 84 -2.37 27.35 3.66
N GLY A 85 -3.52 27.42 4.35
CA GLY A 85 -4.63 26.51 4.16
C GLY A 85 -4.56 25.25 5.02
N VAL A 86 -3.39 24.93 5.58
CA VAL A 86 -3.24 23.79 6.50
C VAL A 86 -3.57 24.24 7.92
N SER A 87 -4.58 23.59 8.52
CA SER A 87 -4.93 23.83 9.92
C SER A 87 -3.77 23.51 10.87
N ALA A 88 -3.70 24.26 11.98
CA ALA A 88 -2.79 23.96 13.07
C ALA A 88 -3.05 22.54 13.65
N PRO A 89 -2.06 21.91 14.31
CA PRO A 89 -2.29 20.67 15.05
C PRO A 89 -3.45 20.83 16.03
N PRO A 90 -4.35 19.83 16.16
CA PRO A 90 -5.44 19.90 17.12
C PRO A 90 -4.93 20.05 18.56
N GLY A 91 -5.73 20.69 19.42
CA GLY A 91 -5.39 20.86 20.83
C GLY A 91 -5.16 19.54 21.59
N SER A 92 -5.72 18.42 21.11
CA SER A 92 -5.45 17.09 21.67
C SER A 92 -3.97 16.66 21.55
N CYS A 93 -3.22 17.23 20.60
CA CYS A 93 -1.80 16.95 20.44
C CYS A 93 -0.95 17.44 21.61
N ASP A 94 -1.44 18.41 22.40
CA ASP A 94 -0.75 18.90 23.60
C ASP A 94 -0.50 17.79 24.61
N ALA A 95 -1.37 16.77 24.67
CA ALA A 95 -1.21 15.63 25.56
C ALA A 95 0.08 14.84 25.28
N PHE A 96 0.57 14.84 24.03
CA PHE A 96 1.81 14.18 23.63
C PHE A 96 3.02 15.14 23.71
N VAL A 97 2.83 16.38 23.26
CA VAL A 97 3.89 17.41 23.25
C VAL A 97 4.33 17.77 24.67
N LYS A 98 3.38 17.95 25.58
CA LYS A 98 3.62 18.38 26.96
C LYS A 98 3.70 17.19 27.93
N ARG A 99 3.91 15.97 27.43
CA ARG A 99 3.96 14.75 28.24
C ARG A 99 5.03 14.85 29.31
N ALA A 100 4.60 14.98 30.57
CA ALA A 100 5.50 14.98 31.71
C ALA A 100 6.01 13.55 31.99
N VAL A 101 7.32 13.40 32.09
CA VAL A 101 7.96 12.14 32.48
C VAL A 101 7.92 12.01 34.00
N LYS A 102 7.15 11.05 34.54
CA LYS A 102 7.10 10.83 36.00
C LYS A 102 8.22 9.93 36.49
N LYS A 103 8.61 8.93 35.68
CA LYS A 103 9.66 7.97 36.02
C LYS A 103 10.63 7.81 34.86
N LYS A 104 11.91 8.09 35.11
CA LYS A 104 12.97 7.81 34.14
C LYS A 104 13.33 6.32 34.19
N PRO A 105 13.42 5.63 33.05
CA PRO A 105 13.90 4.26 33.00
C PRO A 105 15.40 4.19 33.31
N THR A 106 15.83 3.08 33.88
CA THR A 106 17.26 2.76 34.02
C THR A 106 17.74 2.19 32.69
N CYS A 107 18.34 3.04 31.84
CA CYS A 107 18.71 2.69 30.46
C CYS A 107 20.09 3.24 30.07
N ALA A 108 21.14 2.69 30.69
CA ALA A 108 22.52 3.16 30.53
C ALA A 108 23.24 2.56 29.31
N ASP A 109 22.66 1.53 28.69
CA ASP A 109 23.21 0.82 27.55
C ASP A 109 22.11 0.40 26.57
N LYS A 110 22.50 -0.17 25.42
CA LYS A 110 21.55 -0.61 24.40
C LYS A 110 20.57 -1.67 24.94
N PRO A 111 21.00 -2.78 25.59
CA PRO A 111 20.07 -3.79 26.12
C PRO A 111 19.02 -3.23 27.10
N SER A 112 19.44 -2.41 28.07
CA SER A 112 18.52 -1.79 29.04
C SER A 112 17.56 -0.79 28.37
N THR A 113 18.02 -0.10 27.32
CA THR A 113 17.16 0.74 26.49
C THR A 113 16.14 -0.05 25.69
N LEU A 114 16.53 -1.18 25.08
CA LEU A 114 15.60 -2.08 24.40
C LEU A 114 14.53 -2.60 25.36
N ALA A 115 14.91 -2.99 26.58
CA ALA A 115 13.97 -3.42 27.60
C ALA A 115 12.97 -2.31 27.99
N ALA A 116 13.43 -1.06 28.10
CA ALA A 116 12.55 0.09 28.37
C ALA A 116 11.55 0.34 27.24
N ILE A 117 12.00 0.27 25.98
CA ILE A 117 11.12 0.42 24.80
C ILE A 117 10.13 -0.75 24.73
N ASP A 118 10.57 -2.00 24.94
CA ASP A 118 9.69 -3.17 24.94
C ASP A 118 8.61 -3.06 26.02
N ALA A 119 8.97 -2.64 27.24
CA ALA A 119 8.02 -2.38 28.31
C ALA A 119 6.96 -1.34 27.90
N ALA A 120 7.36 -0.26 27.22
CA ALA A 120 6.43 0.73 26.70
C ALA A 120 5.53 0.13 25.60
N MET A 121 6.08 -0.65 24.67
CA MET A 121 5.32 -1.30 23.58
C MET A 121 4.40 -2.43 24.06
N ASN A 122 4.58 -2.91 25.29
CA ASN A 122 3.67 -3.84 25.98
C ASN A 122 2.52 -3.12 26.72
N THR A 123 2.56 -1.79 26.79
CA THR A 123 1.52 -1.00 27.46
C THR A 123 0.36 -0.69 26.50
N GLY A 124 -0.83 -1.20 26.84
CA GLY A 124 -2.06 -0.97 26.07
C GLY A 124 -2.60 0.46 26.19
N ASP A 125 -2.40 1.11 27.34
CA ASP A 125 -2.80 2.50 27.55
C ASP A 125 -1.91 3.47 26.76
N VAL A 126 -2.53 4.31 25.93
CA VAL A 126 -1.82 5.22 25.02
C VAL A 126 -1.04 6.28 25.79
N ALA A 127 -1.62 6.82 26.86
CA ALA A 127 -0.99 7.89 27.64
C ALA A 127 0.22 7.37 28.43
N ALA A 128 0.10 6.21 29.08
CA ALA A 128 1.18 5.56 29.79
C ALA A 128 2.30 5.10 28.85
N ARG A 129 1.95 4.55 27.67
CA ARG A 129 2.93 4.20 26.64
C ARG A 129 3.74 5.42 26.19
N ASP A 130 3.07 6.52 25.85
CA ASP A 130 3.74 7.76 25.45
C ASP A 130 4.60 8.35 26.59
N GLU A 131 4.15 8.26 27.83
CA GLU A 131 4.95 8.66 29.01
C GLU A 131 6.26 7.87 29.10
N MET A 132 6.18 6.54 28.98
CA MET A 132 7.36 5.67 29.04
C MET A 132 8.32 5.91 27.87
N LEU A 133 7.79 6.15 26.66
CA LEU A 133 8.61 6.49 25.50
C LEU A 133 9.23 7.88 25.63
N ALA A 134 8.48 8.89 26.11
CA ALA A 134 9.04 10.22 26.39
C ALA A 134 10.20 10.13 27.38
N ALA A 135 10.08 9.26 28.40
CA ALA A 135 11.14 9.01 29.36
C ALA A 135 12.36 8.30 28.73
N ALA A 136 12.12 7.45 27.73
CA ALA A 136 13.16 6.73 27.01
C ALA A 136 13.94 7.60 26.00
N GLU A 137 13.50 8.82 25.69
CA GLU A 137 14.23 9.73 24.79
C GLU A 137 15.63 10.11 25.32
N SER A 138 15.83 10.07 26.64
CA SER A 138 17.13 10.35 27.26
C SER A 138 18.04 9.12 27.42
N CYS A 139 17.60 7.94 26.97
CA CYS A 139 18.38 6.71 27.07
C CYS A 139 19.59 6.72 26.13
N THR A 140 20.66 6.04 26.55
CA THR A 140 21.89 5.89 25.76
C THR A 140 21.90 4.58 24.95
N GLY A 141 22.82 4.45 23.99
CA GLY A 141 22.94 3.21 23.20
C GLY A 141 21.93 3.07 22.05
N ILE A 142 21.13 4.11 21.80
CA ILE A 142 20.29 4.26 20.62
C ILE A 142 20.54 5.61 19.96
N GLU A 143 20.22 5.71 18.67
CA GLU A 143 20.42 6.93 17.91
C GLU A 143 19.49 8.07 18.38
N PRO A 144 20.01 9.30 18.56
CA PRO A 144 19.18 10.45 18.90
C PRO A 144 18.05 10.68 17.91
N GLY A 145 16.84 10.93 18.43
CA GLY A 145 15.64 11.12 17.62
C GLY A 145 14.86 9.85 17.29
N PHE A 146 15.44 8.65 17.49
CA PHE A 146 14.75 7.38 17.24
C PHE A 146 13.45 7.26 18.04
N VAL A 147 13.52 7.46 19.36
CA VAL A 147 12.34 7.34 20.23
C VAL A 147 11.31 8.41 19.91
N ARG A 148 11.75 9.61 19.52
CA ARG A 148 10.84 10.66 19.05
C ARG A 148 10.08 10.22 17.80
N ALA A 149 10.78 9.64 16.82
CA ALA A 149 10.14 9.10 15.62
C ALA A 149 9.14 7.99 15.96
N LEU A 150 9.48 7.09 16.90
CA LEU A 150 8.57 6.06 17.37
C LEU A 150 7.33 6.63 18.08
N ARG A 151 7.50 7.65 18.91
CA ARG A 151 6.37 8.34 19.56
C ARG A 151 5.42 8.93 18.53
N ILE A 152 5.94 9.52 17.46
CA ILE A 152 5.13 10.07 16.36
C ILE A 152 4.36 8.96 15.63
N GLU A 153 4.99 7.81 15.37
CA GLU A 153 4.33 6.65 14.75
C GLU A 153 3.15 6.10 15.58
N LEU A 154 3.16 6.31 16.89
CA LEU A 154 2.16 5.78 17.83
C LEU A 154 1.14 6.83 18.30
N ALA A 155 1.37 8.11 17.98
CA ALA A 155 0.46 9.20 18.21
C ALA A 155 -0.54 9.31 17.04
N PRO A 156 -1.65 10.07 17.20
CA PRO A 156 -2.48 10.44 16.06
C PRO A 156 -1.64 11.10 14.97
N ILE A 157 -1.87 10.72 13.70
CA ILE A 157 -1.05 11.15 12.55
C ILE A 157 -0.96 12.67 12.49
N GLU A 158 -2.06 13.37 12.80
CA GLU A 158 -2.16 14.81 12.79
C GLU A 158 -1.34 15.53 13.88
N CYS A 159 -0.67 14.81 14.79
CA CYS A 159 0.22 15.38 15.80
C CYS A 159 1.71 15.32 15.43
N GLY A 160 2.07 14.71 14.29
CA GLY A 160 3.45 14.42 13.95
C GLY A 160 4.37 15.64 13.86
N ASP A 161 3.92 16.76 13.28
CA ASP A 161 4.72 17.98 13.20
C ASP A 161 4.87 18.68 14.55
N ALA A 162 3.82 18.71 15.38
CA ALA A 162 3.92 19.26 16.74
C ALA A 162 4.97 18.53 17.59
N LEU A 163 5.12 17.21 17.40
CA LEU A 163 6.13 16.40 18.07
C LEU A 163 7.51 16.51 17.40
N ALA A 164 7.60 16.55 16.07
CA ALA A 164 8.87 16.58 15.35
C ALA A 164 9.56 17.94 15.39
N GLU A 165 8.80 19.04 15.30
CA GLU A 165 9.34 20.40 15.15
C GLU A 165 10.37 20.80 16.21
N PRO A 166 10.15 20.58 17.53
CA PRO A 166 11.11 20.96 18.55
C PRO A 166 12.48 20.27 18.36
N VAL A 167 12.47 19.00 18.00
CA VAL A 167 13.70 18.19 17.79
C VAL A 167 14.38 18.57 16.48
N LEU A 168 13.61 18.93 15.44
CA LEU A 168 14.18 19.37 14.17
C LEU A 168 14.78 20.79 14.25
N LYS A 169 14.20 21.69 15.06
CA LYS A 169 14.75 23.04 15.31
C LYS A 169 16.02 22.99 16.16
N ALA A 170 16.09 22.07 17.12
CA ALA A 170 17.25 21.83 17.97
C ALA A 170 17.79 20.42 17.75
N LYS A 171 18.30 20.16 16.52
CA LYS A 171 18.80 18.84 16.10
C LYS A 171 19.85 18.32 17.10
N PRO A 172 19.60 17.18 17.77
CA PRO A 172 20.59 16.55 18.63
C PRO A 172 21.84 16.14 17.84
N ALA A 173 23.01 16.29 18.47
CA ALA A 173 24.27 15.80 17.90
C ALA A 173 24.21 14.27 17.71
N GLY A 174 24.70 13.78 16.57
CA GLY A 174 24.72 12.35 16.25
C GLY A 174 23.43 11.78 15.63
N MET A 175 22.39 12.60 15.42
CA MET A 175 21.22 12.18 14.62
C MET A 175 21.63 11.98 13.16
N SER A 176 21.41 10.78 12.63
CA SER A 176 21.64 10.45 11.22
C SER A 176 20.65 11.17 10.31
N GLY A 177 21.04 11.36 9.05
CA GLY A 177 20.13 11.89 8.04
C GLY A 177 18.90 11.00 7.82
N SER A 178 18.98 9.68 8.08
CA SER A 178 17.84 8.78 7.93
C SER A 178 16.74 9.03 8.96
N VAL A 179 17.12 9.27 10.22
CA VAL A 179 16.19 9.63 11.30
C VAL A 179 15.67 11.05 11.10
N GLN A 180 16.53 11.99 10.69
CA GLN A 180 16.11 13.35 10.35
C GLN A 180 15.06 13.36 9.22
N HIS A 181 15.32 12.66 8.12
CA HIS A 181 14.39 12.55 6.99
C HIS A 181 13.07 11.92 7.40
N THR A 182 13.11 10.94 8.32
CA THR A 182 11.91 10.32 8.88
C THR A 182 11.09 11.32 9.70
N LEU A 183 11.72 12.07 10.61
CA LEU A 183 11.04 13.09 11.41
C LEU A 183 10.43 14.20 10.54
N VAL A 184 11.15 14.65 9.50
CA VAL A 184 10.61 15.62 8.53
C VAL A 184 9.44 15.01 7.76
N GLY A 185 9.58 13.76 7.29
CA GLY A 185 8.51 13.06 6.57
C GLY A 185 7.24 12.86 7.41
N GLN A 186 7.40 12.52 8.69
CA GLN A 186 6.30 12.42 9.65
C GLN A 186 5.61 13.77 9.89
N ALA A 187 6.38 14.85 10.02
CA ALA A 187 5.84 16.20 10.15
C ALA A 187 5.02 16.63 8.91
N LEU A 188 5.56 16.39 7.72
CA LEU A 188 4.87 16.69 6.47
C LEU A 188 3.63 15.82 6.27
N SER A 189 3.70 14.53 6.64
CA SER A 189 2.55 13.62 6.65
C SER A 189 1.43 14.12 7.57
N ALA A 190 1.76 14.61 8.76
CA ALA A 190 0.78 15.21 9.68
C ALA A 190 0.09 16.45 9.08
N ARG A 191 0.86 17.34 8.45
CA ARG A 191 0.33 18.53 7.75
C ARG A 191 -0.58 18.14 6.57
N LEU A 192 -0.18 17.11 5.80
CA LEU A 192 -0.99 16.57 4.71
C LEU A 192 -2.31 16.00 5.21
N ALA A 193 -2.30 15.24 6.31
CA ALA A 193 -3.52 14.71 6.91
C ALA A 193 -4.52 15.83 7.29
N ARG A 194 -4.03 16.96 7.80
CA ARG A 194 -4.86 18.12 8.19
C ARG A 194 -5.31 18.99 7.02
N SER A 195 -4.62 18.98 5.88
CA SER A 195 -5.01 19.76 4.70
C SER A 195 -6.41 19.41 4.17
N VAL A 196 -6.90 18.20 4.43
CA VAL A 196 -8.19 17.71 3.88
C VAL A 196 -9.17 17.23 4.95
N GLY A 197 -8.82 17.38 6.23
CA GLY A 197 -9.57 16.80 7.34
C GLY A 197 -10.89 17.51 7.67
N THR A 198 -11.07 18.78 7.27
CA THR A 198 -12.24 19.58 7.64
C THR A 198 -12.83 20.32 6.44
N PRO A 199 -13.51 19.59 5.54
CA PRO A 199 -14.12 20.21 4.37
C PRO A 199 -15.31 21.11 4.75
N PRO A 200 -15.56 22.19 3.99
CA PRO A 200 -16.77 23.00 4.16
C PRO A 200 -18.03 22.15 4.00
N LYS A 201 -19.05 22.43 4.79
CA LYS A 201 -20.34 21.72 4.74
C LYS A 201 -21.47 22.70 4.45
N LEU A 202 -22.38 22.29 3.57
CA LEU A 202 -23.64 22.98 3.35
C LEU A 202 -24.73 22.31 4.19
N THR A 203 -25.50 23.10 4.93
CA THR A 203 -26.71 22.61 5.63
C THR A 203 -27.95 22.82 4.76
N GLY A 204 -28.96 21.97 4.94
CA GLY A 204 -30.21 22.06 4.20
C GLY A 204 -30.96 23.39 4.43
N PRO A 205 -31.93 23.73 3.56
CA PRO A 205 -32.34 23.02 2.34
C PRO A 205 -31.31 23.13 1.20
N PHE A 206 -31.33 22.19 0.24
CA PHE A 206 -30.37 22.10 -0.88
C PHE A 206 -31.00 22.54 -2.21
N ASP A 207 -31.51 23.77 -2.25
CA ASP A 207 -32.01 24.36 -3.50
C ASP A 207 -30.86 24.71 -4.46
N LYS A 208 -31.18 24.79 -5.76
CA LYS A 208 -30.21 25.09 -6.82
C LYS A 208 -29.36 26.33 -6.55
N LYS A 209 -29.96 27.42 -6.09
CA LYS A 209 -29.22 28.68 -5.88
C LYS A 209 -28.22 28.52 -4.75
N LYS A 210 -28.65 28.00 -3.60
CA LYS A 210 -27.81 27.81 -2.42
C LYS A 210 -26.65 26.84 -2.69
N VAL A 211 -26.90 25.75 -3.40
CA VAL A 211 -25.85 24.79 -3.78
C VAL A 211 -24.86 25.41 -4.76
N LEU A 212 -25.31 26.13 -5.79
CA LEU A 212 -24.41 26.80 -6.73
C LEU A 212 -23.56 27.87 -6.04
N ASP A 213 -24.15 28.66 -5.15
CA ASP A 213 -23.45 29.69 -4.38
C ASP A 213 -22.40 29.06 -3.44
N PHE A 214 -22.75 27.98 -2.73
CA PHE A 214 -21.81 27.24 -1.89
C PHE A 214 -20.67 26.64 -2.70
N THR A 215 -20.99 25.98 -3.82
CA THR A 215 -20.00 25.33 -4.67
C THR A 215 -19.01 26.34 -5.23
N LYS A 216 -19.49 27.48 -5.75
CA LYS A 216 -18.66 28.52 -6.37
C LYS A 216 -17.85 29.31 -5.35
N ASN A 217 -18.45 29.71 -4.24
CA ASN A 217 -17.85 30.71 -3.35
C ASN A 217 -17.20 30.10 -2.09
N THR A 218 -17.50 28.83 -1.78
CA THR A 218 -16.96 28.15 -0.58
C THR A 218 -16.18 26.91 -0.96
N LEU A 219 -16.80 25.94 -1.63
CA LEU A 219 -16.20 24.62 -1.86
C LEU A 219 -15.01 24.67 -2.83
N PHE A 220 -15.17 25.26 -4.03
CA PHE A 220 -14.08 25.31 -5.01
C PHE A 220 -12.91 26.19 -4.58
N PRO A 221 -13.11 27.39 -3.98
CA PRO A 221 -12.01 28.17 -3.43
C PRO A 221 -11.23 27.39 -2.35
N TRP A 222 -11.94 26.71 -1.45
CA TRP A 222 -11.31 25.82 -0.47
C TRP A 222 -10.55 24.67 -1.14
N PHE A 223 -11.14 24.00 -2.13
CA PHE A 223 -10.52 22.91 -2.87
C PHE A 223 -9.21 23.35 -3.54
N GLU A 224 -9.20 24.49 -4.21
CA GLU A 224 -8.00 25.03 -4.87
C GLU A 224 -6.92 25.42 -3.84
N GLU A 225 -7.30 26.02 -2.71
CA GLU A 225 -6.37 26.30 -1.62
C GLU A 225 -5.73 25.02 -1.07
N GLN A 226 -6.53 23.99 -0.79
CA GLN A 226 -6.01 22.73 -0.29
C GLN A 226 -5.19 21.96 -1.32
N LYS A 227 -5.59 21.97 -2.59
CA LYS A 227 -4.82 21.38 -3.69
C LYS A 227 -3.41 22.00 -3.75
N ASN A 228 -3.32 23.33 -3.63
CA ASN A 228 -2.03 24.04 -3.62
C ASN A 228 -1.22 23.74 -2.36
N ALA A 229 -1.86 23.60 -1.20
CA ALA A 229 -1.21 23.19 0.04
C ALA A 229 -0.61 21.79 -0.08
N VAL A 230 -1.38 20.82 -0.59
CA VAL A 230 -0.91 19.45 -0.85
C VAL A 230 0.25 19.45 -1.84
N ALA A 231 0.17 20.22 -2.93
CA ALA A 231 1.25 20.33 -3.91
C ALA A 231 2.55 20.86 -3.28
N THR A 232 2.45 21.89 -2.45
CA THR A 232 3.60 22.49 -1.75
C THR A 232 4.24 21.50 -0.78
N LEU A 233 3.44 20.82 0.04
CA LEU A 233 3.93 19.83 1.00
C LEU A 233 4.53 18.59 0.31
N SER A 234 3.88 18.11 -0.75
CA SER A 234 4.38 17.00 -1.58
C SER A 234 5.72 17.35 -2.23
N GLY A 235 5.87 18.58 -2.72
CA GLY A 235 7.13 19.09 -3.28
C GLY A 235 8.30 19.00 -2.30
N GLN A 236 8.07 19.36 -1.02
CA GLN A 236 9.08 19.23 0.04
C GLN A 236 9.47 17.76 0.31
N GLY A 237 8.53 16.84 0.16
CA GLY A 237 8.78 15.40 0.34
C GLY A 237 9.66 14.77 -0.74
N ARG A 238 9.80 15.39 -1.92
CA ARG A 238 10.57 14.83 -3.05
C ARG A 238 12.06 14.70 -2.74
N GLU A 239 12.58 15.65 -1.97
CA GLU A 239 13.98 15.74 -1.53
C GLU A 239 14.29 14.79 -0.35
N LEU A 240 13.26 14.22 0.26
CA LEU A 240 13.46 13.22 1.30
C LEU A 240 13.94 11.90 0.68
N GLY A 241 14.46 11.06 1.56
CA GLY A 241 15.01 9.76 1.22
C GLY A 241 14.31 8.68 2.02
N SER A 242 14.38 7.45 1.52
CA SER A 242 13.92 6.25 2.23
C SER A 242 12.49 6.42 2.78
N TYR A 243 12.26 5.99 4.03
CA TYR A 243 10.96 5.98 4.68
C TYR A 243 10.27 7.35 4.75
N GLY A 244 11.02 8.43 5.03
CA GLY A 244 10.45 9.80 5.07
C GLY A 244 9.80 10.22 3.75
N LYS A 245 10.42 9.89 2.61
CA LYS A 245 9.82 10.11 1.28
C LYS A 245 8.54 9.30 1.09
N GLY A 246 8.56 8.03 1.51
CA GLY A 246 7.40 7.14 1.45
C GLY A 246 6.21 7.68 2.21
N LEU A 247 6.42 8.17 3.43
CA LEU A 247 5.38 8.79 4.26
C LEU A 247 4.72 9.98 3.56
N VAL A 248 5.52 10.91 3.03
CA VAL A 248 4.99 12.13 2.38
C VAL A 248 4.28 11.79 1.08
N ALA A 249 4.87 10.95 0.23
CA ALA A 249 4.27 10.55 -1.03
C ALA A 249 2.91 9.87 -0.81
N LEU A 250 2.84 8.92 0.12
CA LEU A 250 1.62 8.20 0.48
C LEU A 250 0.55 9.12 1.04
N SER A 251 0.89 9.98 2.01
CA SER A 251 -0.05 10.96 2.57
C SER A 251 -0.50 12.00 1.55
N SER A 252 0.35 12.38 0.59
CA SER A 252 -0.03 13.31 -0.49
C SER A 252 -0.98 12.64 -1.49
N GLY A 253 -0.75 11.37 -1.81
CA GLY A 253 -1.65 10.56 -2.62
C GLY A 253 -3.03 10.46 -1.98
N TRP A 254 -3.07 10.11 -0.69
CA TRP A 254 -4.31 10.09 0.10
C TRP A 254 -5.01 11.46 0.12
N ALA A 255 -4.28 12.55 0.39
CA ALA A 255 -4.87 13.88 0.48
C ALA A 255 -5.53 14.31 -0.84
N TYR A 256 -4.86 14.14 -1.97
CA TYR A 256 -5.46 14.43 -3.28
C TYR A 256 -6.69 13.57 -3.58
N LEU A 257 -6.64 12.27 -3.29
CA LEU A 257 -7.80 11.40 -3.49
C LEU A 257 -8.96 11.78 -2.56
N ARG A 258 -8.66 12.21 -1.32
CA ARG A 258 -9.68 12.67 -0.37
C ARG A 258 -10.29 14.00 -0.83
N LEU A 259 -9.54 14.90 -1.45
CA LEU A 259 -10.10 16.11 -2.08
C LEU A 259 -11.12 15.76 -3.17
N VAL A 260 -10.81 14.78 -4.01
CA VAL A 260 -11.74 14.28 -5.04
C VAL A 260 -13.00 13.70 -4.39
N GLU A 261 -12.85 12.91 -3.33
CA GLU A 261 -13.96 12.32 -2.58
C GLU A 261 -14.87 13.39 -1.96
N VAL A 262 -14.28 14.40 -1.32
CA VAL A 262 -15.03 15.51 -0.69
C VAL A 262 -15.89 16.25 -1.70
N VAL A 263 -15.37 16.54 -2.90
CA VAL A 263 -16.15 17.23 -3.93
C VAL A 263 -17.27 16.34 -4.47
N ARG A 264 -17.05 15.02 -4.57
CA ARG A 264 -18.09 14.05 -4.95
C ARG A 264 -19.17 13.86 -3.89
N GLU A 265 -18.81 14.02 -2.61
CA GLU A 265 -19.73 13.98 -1.46
C GLU A 265 -20.55 15.27 -1.29
N ALA A 266 -20.23 16.34 -2.04
CA ALA A 266 -20.93 17.61 -1.94
C ALA A 266 -22.41 17.48 -2.32
N PRO A 267 -23.34 18.12 -1.59
CA PRO A 267 -24.75 18.06 -1.90
C PRO A 267 -25.03 18.58 -3.31
N ILE A 268 -25.85 17.83 -4.07
CA ILE A 268 -26.38 18.29 -5.36
C ILE A 268 -27.79 18.86 -5.18
N PRO A 269 -28.21 19.83 -6.02
CA PRO A 269 -29.54 20.43 -5.93
C PRO A 269 -30.66 19.39 -5.98
N ASP A 270 -31.73 19.61 -5.21
CA ASP A 270 -32.91 18.74 -5.23
C ASP A 270 -33.49 18.58 -6.65
N GLU A 271 -33.40 19.63 -7.47
CA GLU A 271 -33.85 19.64 -8.85
C GLU A 271 -33.02 18.70 -9.74
N PHE A 272 -31.71 18.58 -9.49
CA PHE A 272 -30.84 17.69 -10.26
C PHE A 272 -31.08 16.24 -9.85
N ARG A 273 -31.33 15.97 -8.55
CA ARG A 273 -31.66 14.61 -8.09
C ARG A 273 -32.94 14.04 -8.70
N LYS A 274 -33.88 14.89 -9.10
CA LYS A 274 -35.15 14.48 -9.71
C LYS A 274 -35.04 14.22 -11.22
N ASP A 275 -33.93 14.62 -11.84
CA ASP A 275 -33.67 14.46 -13.27
C ASP A 275 -32.36 13.68 -13.49
N PRO A 276 -32.45 12.37 -13.80
CA PRO A 276 -31.27 11.52 -14.00
C PRO A 276 -30.30 12.02 -15.09
N GLU A 277 -30.80 12.65 -16.15
CA GLU A 277 -29.93 13.16 -17.23
C GLU A 277 -29.11 14.35 -16.75
N VAL A 278 -29.74 15.28 -16.03
CA VAL A 278 -29.07 16.44 -15.45
C VAL A 278 -28.08 16.02 -14.36
N ALA A 279 -28.45 15.05 -13.52
CA ALA A 279 -27.53 14.49 -12.53
C ALA A 279 -26.29 13.87 -13.18
N ASN A 280 -26.49 13.05 -14.23
CA ASN A 280 -25.38 12.42 -14.96
C ASN A 280 -24.47 13.44 -15.64
N ALA A 281 -25.03 14.45 -16.32
CA ALA A 281 -24.26 15.51 -16.95
C ALA A 281 -23.45 16.33 -15.91
N TYR A 282 -24.03 16.59 -14.74
CA TYR A 282 -23.34 17.25 -13.64
C TYR A 282 -22.15 16.41 -13.13
N PHE A 283 -22.37 15.12 -12.83
CA PHE A 283 -21.30 14.26 -12.33
C PHE A 283 -20.19 14.06 -13.36
N ALA A 284 -20.53 13.95 -14.65
CA ALA A 284 -19.53 13.89 -15.72
C ALA A 284 -18.64 15.14 -15.77
N ALA A 285 -19.24 16.34 -15.68
CA ALA A 285 -18.50 17.60 -15.68
C ALA A 285 -17.64 17.79 -14.41
N VAL A 286 -18.12 17.31 -13.25
CA VAL A 286 -17.35 17.31 -12.01
C VAL A 286 -16.16 16.35 -12.13
N ASP A 287 -16.38 15.14 -12.63
CA ASP A 287 -15.33 14.15 -12.80
C ASP A 287 -14.24 14.59 -13.78
N GLU A 288 -14.62 15.21 -14.91
CA GLU A 288 -13.66 15.78 -15.86
C GLU A 288 -12.73 16.81 -15.19
N LYS A 289 -13.27 17.68 -14.33
CA LYS A 289 -12.49 18.67 -13.60
C LYS A 289 -11.61 18.07 -12.50
N LEU A 290 -12.06 16.99 -11.87
CA LEU A 290 -11.34 16.33 -10.78
C LEU A 290 -10.27 15.36 -11.27
N GLU A 291 -10.31 14.95 -12.53
CA GLU A 291 -9.41 13.93 -13.08
C GLU A 291 -7.92 14.27 -12.90
N PRO A 292 -7.42 15.51 -13.14
CA PRO A 292 -6.01 15.83 -12.88
C PRO A 292 -5.62 15.64 -11.40
N THR A 293 -6.49 16.04 -10.47
CA THR A 293 -6.27 15.85 -9.03
C THR A 293 -6.30 14.37 -8.66
N LYS A 294 -7.21 13.60 -9.27
CA LYS A 294 -7.30 12.15 -9.10
C LYS A 294 -6.02 11.45 -9.57
N GLN A 295 -5.48 11.86 -10.72
CA GLN A 295 -4.20 11.36 -11.26
C GLN A 295 -3.03 11.71 -10.35
N ASN A 296 -2.93 12.95 -9.86
CA ASN A 296 -1.92 13.33 -8.87
C ASN A 296 -2.01 12.47 -7.60
N GLY A 297 -3.23 12.19 -7.14
CA GLY A 297 -3.48 11.31 -6.00
C GLY A 297 -3.04 9.87 -6.23
N ARG A 298 -3.35 9.32 -7.41
CA ARG A 298 -2.86 8.00 -7.84
C ARG A 298 -1.34 7.97 -7.86
N ASP A 299 -0.70 8.89 -8.57
CA ASP A 299 0.73 8.84 -8.83
C ASP A 299 1.54 9.05 -7.53
N GLY A 300 1.11 9.99 -6.67
CA GLY A 300 1.69 10.16 -5.34
C GLY A 300 1.56 8.91 -4.46
N ALA A 301 0.39 8.27 -4.49
CA ALA A 301 0.18 7.04 -3.74
C ALA A 301 1.05 5.88 -4.28
N LEU A 302 1.20 5.74 -5.60
CA LEU A 302 2.05 4.72 -6.21
C LEU A 302 3.54 4.89 -5.84
N VAL A 303 4.03 6.13 -5.84
CA VAL A 303 5.39 6.45 -5.36
C VAL A 303 5.54 6.09 -3.88
N GLY A 304 4.54 6.43 -3.06
CA GLY A 304 4.48 6.07 -1.65
C GLY A 304 4.55 4.56 -1.44
N LEU A 305 3.68 3.80 -2.12
CA LEU A 305 3.65 2.33 -2.04
C LEU A 305 4.98 1.70 -2.44
N GLY A 306 5.58 2.13 -3.56
CA GLY A 306 6.90 1.64 -3.98
C GLY A 306 7.99 1.91 -2.94
N THR A 307 8.00 3.11 -2.34
CA THR A 307 8.98 3.48 -1.32
C THR A 307 8.78 2.72 0.00
N MET A 308 7.52 2.50 0.42
CA MET A 308 7.19 1.72 1.61
C MET A 308 7.54 0.23 1.44
N ALA A 309 7.37 -0.30 0.22
CA ALA A 309 7.82 -1.63 -0.13
C ALA A 309 9.35 -1.78 -0.02
N GLN A 310 10.10 -0.78 -0.51
CA GLN A 310 11.55 -0.74 -0.32
C GLN A 310 11.95 -0.63 1.16
N ALA A 311 11.19 0.08 1.98
CA ALA A 311 11.42 0.11 3.43
C ALA A 311 11.07 -1.21 4.14
N GLY A 312 10.41 -2.15 3.47
CA GLY A 312 10.03 -3.45 4.02
C GLY A 312 8.79 -3.38 4.92
N VAL A 313 7.88 -2.45 4.65
CA VAL A 313 6.67 -2.24 5.48
C VAL A 313 5.54 -3.14 5.01
N LEU A 314 4.97 -3.97 5.89
CA LEU A 314 3.73 -4.72 5.63
C LEU A 314 2.49 -4.07 6.24
N GLN A 315 2.66 -3.36 7.35
CA GLN A 315 1.56 -2.79 8.13
C GLN A 315 1.82 -1.33 8.46
N ASP A 316 0.96 -0.46 7.93
CA ASP A 316 0.94 0.98 8.19
C ASP A 316 -0.47 1.51 7.93
N GLU A 317 -1.01 2.32 8.83
CA GLU A 317 -2.36 2.86 8.68
C GLU A 317 -2.45 3.77 7.45
N ARG A 318 -1.46 4.63 7.20
CA ARG A 318 -1.44 5.53 6.03
C ARG A 318 -1.48 4.72 4.74
N MET A 319 -0.78 3.59 4.70
CA MET A 319 -0.81 2.68 3.56
C MET A 319 -2.19 2.06 3.37
N ARG A 320 -2.79 1.54 4.45
CA ARG A 320 -4.12 0.93 4.42
C ARG A 320 -5.19 1.91 3.94
N SER A 321 -5.26 3.11 4.52
CA SER A 321 -6.25 4.11 4.13
C SER A 321 -6.04 4.58 2.68
N THR A 322 -4.79 4.74 2.25
CA THR A 322 -4.49 5.14 0.86
C THR A 322 -4.86 4.05 -0.14
N ARG A 323 -4.52 2.78 0.13
CA ARG A 323 -4.88 1.64 -0.74
C ARG A 323 -6.40 1.48 -0.84
N SER A 324 -7.11 1.60 0.28
CA SER A 324 -8.58 1.56 0.31
C SER A 324 -9.19 2.67 -0.56
N LEU A 325 -8.67 3.89 -0.47
CA LEU A 325 -9.17 5.01 -1.26
C LEU A 325 -8.82 4.88 -2.74
N LEU A 326 -7.65 4.36 -3.09
CA LEU A 326 -7.30 4.00 -4.47
C LEU A 326 -8.26 2.95 -5.03
N ALA A 327 -8.50 1.87 -4.30
CA ALA A 327 -9.41 0.80 -4.72
C ALA A 327 -10.83 1.34 -4.94
N LYS A 328 -11.32 2.22 -4.05
CA LYS A 328 -12.61 2.92 -4.21
C LYS A 328 -12.64 3.80 -5.46
N MET A 329 -11.60 4.60 -5.70
CA MET A 329 -11.55 5.58 -6.80
C MET A 329 -11.30 4.96 -8.18
N TYR A 330 -10.74 3.75 -8.20
CA TYR A 330 -10.36 3.01 -9.39
C TYR A 330 -10.91 1.58 -9.36
N GLY A 331 -12.23 1.42 -9.11
CA GLY A 331 -12.92 0.14 -8.86
C GLY A 331 -12.77 -1.03 -9.86
N GLY A 332 -11.96 -0.87 -10.92
CA GLY A 332 -11.51 -1.95 -11.82
C GLY A 332 -10.03 -2.34 -11.69
N ARG A 333 -9.24 -1.63 -10.89
CA ARG A 333 -7.79 -1.84 -10.70
C ARG A 333 -7.51 -2.10 -9.21
N ARG A 334 -7.63 -3.36 -8.82
CA ARG A 334 -7.62 -3.76 -7.41
C ARG A 334 -6.21 -3.82 -6.85
N VAL A 335 -5.70 -2.67 -6.40
CA VAL A 335 -4.46 -2.55 -5.62
C VAL A 335 -4.43 -3.47 -4.39
N ASP A 336 -5.61 -3.89 -3.93
CA ASP A 336 -5.89 -4.75 -2.79
C ASP A 336 -6.46 -6.13 -3.18
N ALA A 337 -6.45 -6.51 -4.48
CA ALA A 337 -7.06 -7.76 -4.92
C ALA A 337 -6.49 -9.01 -4.24
N LEU A 338 -5.20 -8.98 -3.90
CA LEU A 338 -4.51 -10.08 -3.24
C LEU A 338 -4.66 -10.09 -1.72
N ASP A 339 -5.26 -9.05 -1.11
CA ASP A 339 -5.46 -8.99 0.34
C ASP A 339 -6.45 -10.07 0.81
N VAL A 340 -7.22 -10.66 -0.11
CA VAL A 340 -8.20 -11.72 0.19
C VAL A 340 -7.59 -13.12 0.17
N LEU A 341 -6.35 -13.28 -0.32
CA LEU A 341 -5.68 -14.58 -0.32
C LEU A 341 -5.49 -15.09 1.10
N VAL A 342 -5.68 -16.39 1.29
CA VAL A 342 -5.69 -17.01 2.60
C VAL A 342 -4.39 -17.75 2.82
N LEU A 343 -3.49 -17.13 3.55
CA LEU A 343 -2.21 -17.74 3.88
C LEU A 343 -2.26 -18.40 5.26
N PRO A 344 -1.57 -19.54 5.49
CA PRO A 344 -1.53 -20.18 6.79
C PRO A 344 -1.09 -19.22 7.91
N LYS A 345 -1.75 -19.28 9.07
CA LYS A 345 -1.37 -18.45 10.22
C LYS A 345 0.04 -18.80 10.68
N ILE A 346 0.87 -17.78 10.86
CA ILE A 346 2.19 -17.93 11.47
C ILE A 346 2.02 -17.96 12.99
N PRO A 347 2.54 -18.98 13.69
CA PRO A 347 2.48 -19.02 15.14
C PRO A 347 3.39 -17.94 15.74
N ASP A 348 2.92 -17.33 16.82
CA ASP A 348 3.74 -16.40 17.60
C ASP A 348 4.96 -17.14 18.18
N PRO A 349 6.14 -16.51 18.25
CA PRO A 349 7.33 -17.15 18.80
C PRO A 349 7.18 -17.39 20.31
N GLU A 350 7.20 -18.66 20.73
CA GLU A 350 7.25 -19.03 22.15
C GLU A 350 8.58 -18.61 22.80
N GLY A 351 8.49 -18.03 24.00
CA GLY A 351 9.67 -17.58 24.76
C GLY A 351 10.44 -16.47 24.06
N ALA A 352 9.75 -15.56 23.36
CA ALA A 352 10.36 -14.50 22.58
C ALA A 352 11.29 -13.60 23.41
N THR A 353 12.48 -13.29 22.88
CA THR A 353 13.39 -12.30 23.49
C THR A 353 12.83 -10.88 23.38
N VAL A 354 13.49 -9.92 24.04
CA VAL A 354 13.12 -8.50 23.95
C VAL A 354 13.14 -8.03 22.49
N GLU A 355 14.19 -8.37 21.75
CA GLU A 355 14.38 -8.00 20.35
C GLU A 355 13.29 -8.59 19.46
N GLN A 356 12.92 -9.85 19.69
CA GLN A 356 11.85 -10.53 18.95
C GLN A 356 10.49 -9.88 19.22
N ARG A 357 10.17 -9.56 20.49
CA ARG A 357 8.93 -8.82 20.81
C ARG A 357 8.89 -7.43 20.19
N LEU A 358 10.03 -6.73 20.17
CA LEU A 358 10.15 -5.44 19.50
C LEU A 358 9.97 -5.55 17.99
N ALA A 359 10.58 -6.56 17.35
CA ALA A 359 10.43 -6.82 15.91
C ALA A 359 8.96 -7.00 15.49
N ALA A 360 8.14 -7.65 16.34
CA ALA A 360 6.72 -7.84 16.08
C ALA A 360 5.86 -6.57 16.24
N LYS A 361 6.39 -5.53 16.91
CA LYS A 361 5.60 -4.36 17.33
C LYS A 361 6.03 -3.04 16.71
N LEU A 362 7.32 -2.89 16.42
CA LEU A 362 7.87 -1.66 15.87
C LEU A 362 7.47 -1.50 14.40
N PRO A 363 7.27 -0.27 13.90
CA PRO A 363 7.26 0.01 12.47
C PRO A 363 8.54 -0.55 11.82
N SER A 364 8.42 -1.23 10.68
CA SER A 364 9.53 -2.00 10.09
C SER A 364 10.79 -1.17 9.89
N PHE A 365 10.65 0.06 9.39
CA PHE A 365 11.79 0.95 9.22
C PHE A 365 12.55 1.18 10.54
N LEU A 366 11.81 1.43 11.64
CA LEU A 366 12.41 1.65 12.96
C LEU A 366 13.01 0.35 13.53
N ALA A 367 12.38 -0.81 13.30
CA ALA A 367 12.99 -2.10 13.64
C ALA A 367 14.34 -2.30 12.93
N GLY A 368 14.45 -1.88 11.66
CA GLY A 368 15.68 -1.96 10.87
C GLY A 368 16.80 -1.04 11.32
N ILE A 369 16.49 0.05 12.05
CA ILE A 369 17.49 0.91 12.70
C ILE A 369 17.93 0.31 14.04
N LEU A 370 16.97 -0.21 14.81
CA LEU A 370 17.20 -0.57 16.20
C LEU A 370 17.87 -1.94 16.38
N LEU A 371 17.41 -2.92 15.62
CA LEU A 371 17.77 -4.33 15.79
C LEU A 371 18.96 -4.73 14.92
N ASP A 372 19.73 -5.73 15.37
CA ASP A 372 20.86 -6.26 14.59
C ASP A 372 20.36 -6.89 13.28
N PRO A 373 20.82 -6.45 12.10
CA PRO A 373 20.44 -7.04 10.82
C PRO A 373 20.69 -8.54 10.73
N ASN A 374 21.76 -9.07 11.35
CA ASN A 374 22.09 -10.48 11.29
C ASN A 374 21.13 -11.36 12.09
N SER A 375 20.42 -10.79 13.06
CA SER A 375 19.40 -11.52 13.84
C SER A 375 18.28 -12.06 12.96
N ALA A 376 18.03 -11.48 11.79
CA ALA A 376 17.03 -11.98 10.85
C ALA A 376 17.34 -13.37 10.28
N LYS A 377 18.56 -13.91 10.46
CA LYS A 377 18.88 -15.29 10.08
C LYS A 377 18.27 -16.32 11.04
N ASP A 378 17.89 -15.92 12.25
CA ASP A 378 17.18 -16.75 13.22
C ASP A 378 15.68 -16.88 12.84
N PRO A 379 15.15 -18.12 12.68
CA PRO A 379 13.73 -18.35 12.44
C PRO A 379 12.78 -17.66 13.43
N LYS A 380 13.13 -17.57 14.73
CA LYS A 380 12.26 -16.90 15.72
C LYS A 380 12.19 -15.39 15.50
N MET A 381 13.29 -14.77 15.07
CA MET A 381 13.31 -13.37 14.66
C MET A 381 12.47 -13.16 13.40
N LEU A 382 12.59 -14.02 12.38
CA LEU A 382 11.77 -13.91 11.16
C LEU A 382 10.27 -14.02 11.42
N ARG A 383 9.85 -14.96 12.28
CA ARG A 383 8.45 -15.04 12.74
C ARG A 383 7.97 -13.72 13.33
N SER A 384 8.81 -13.08 14.15
CA SER A 384 8.50 -11.79 14.75
C SER A 384 8.38 -10.68 13.69
N LEU A 385 9.33 -10.63 12.76
CA LEU A 385 9.33 -9.62 11.70
C LEU A 385 8.12 -9.73 10.77
N LEU A 386 7.57 -10.93 10.55
CA LEU A 386 6.41 -11.15 9.69
C LEU A 386 5.16 -10.35 10.10
N HIS A 387 5.02 -9.95 11.38
CA HIS A 387 3.90 -9.11 11.81
C HIS A 387 3.94 -7.68 11.24
N ARG A 388 5.14 -7.16 10.92
CA ARG A 388 5.36 -5.77 10.53
C ARG A 388 6.02 -5.62 9.17
N GLY A 389 6.84 -6.58 8.77
CA GLY A 389 7.61 -6.65 7.53
C GLY A 389 9.11 -6.75 7.80
N VAL A 390 9.89 -7.10 6.77
CA VAL A 390 11.34 -7.32 6.88
C VAL A 390 12.10 -6.06 6.43
N PRO A 391 12.75 -5.33 7.35
CA PRO A 391 13.42 -4.06 7.05
C PRO A 391 14.58 -4.22 6.07
N MET A 392 14.91 -3.16 5.32
CA MET A 392 15.97 -3.19 4.30
C MET A 392 17.32 -3.75 4.82
N PRO A 393 17.88 -3.33 5.97
CA PRO A 393 19.15 -3.89 6.46
C PRO A 393 19.09 -5.40 6.71
N MET A 394 17.96 -5.91 7.22
CA MET A 394 17.75 -7.33 7.46
C MET A 394 17.60 -8.12 6.16
N ARG A 395 16.93 -7.56 5.14
CA ARG A 395 16.83 -8.18 3.80
C ARG A 395 18.20 -8.33 3.15
N VAL A 396 19.08 -7.35 3.34
CA VAL A 396 20.47 -7.38 2.87
C VAL A 396 21.23 -8.50 3.58
N ALA A 397 21.19 -8.54 4.92
CA ALA A 397 21.84 -9.58 5.70
C ALA A 397 21.35 -11.01 5.36
N LEU A 398 20.06 -11.15 5.06
CA LEU A 398 19.46 -12.41 4.59
C LEU A 398 19.95 -12.81 3.20
N LYS A 399 20.12 -11.85 2.27
CA LYS A 399 20.64 -12.12 0.92
C LYS A 399 22.13 -12.47 0.95
N GLU A 400 22.93 -11.76 1.74
CA GLU A 400 24.37 -12.06 1.91
C GLU A 400 24.59 -13.41 2.60
N GLY A 401 23.75 -13.74 3.58
CA GLY A 401 23.80 -15.00 4.31
C GLY A 401 22.95 -16.13 3.74
N GLU A 402 22.41 -16.00 2.52
CA GLU A 402 21.35 -16.88 2.00
C GLU A 402 21.78 -18.36 1.94
N ALA A 403 23.07 -18.62 1.72
CA ALA A 403 23.66 -19.95 1.68
C ALA A 403 23.73 -20.63 3.07
N SER A 404 23.66 -19.85 4.14
CA SER A 404 23.74 -20.31 5.53
C SER A 404 22.38 -20.39 6.24
N LEU A 405 21.29 -20.03 5.56
CA LEU A 405 19.95 -20.09 6.14
C LEU A 405 19.52 -21.54 6.34
N SER A 406 18.93 -21.83 7.50
CA SER A 406 18.23 -23.09 7.73
C SER A 406 17.00 -23.19 6.82
N ASP A 407 16.53 -24.42 6.58
CA ASP A 407 15.30 -24.68 5.81
C ASP A 407 14.13 -23.84 6.40
N GLU A 408 13.97 -23.83 7.72
CA GLU A 408 12.93 -23.06 8.41
C GLU A 408 13.03 -21.55 8.18
N ALA A 409 14.24 -20.97 8.30
CA ALA A 409 14.46 -19.55 8.02
C ALA A 409 14.15 -19.22 6.55
N ARG A 410 14.50 -20.12 5.64
CA ARG A 410 14.24 -20.00 4.20
C ARG A 410 12.74 -19.98 3.89
N LEU A 411 11.95 -20.86 4.52
CA LEU A 411 10.49 -20.91 4.37
C LEU A 411 9.82 -19.65 4.96
N LEU A 412 10.25 -19.20 6.15
CA LEU A 412 9.72 -17.99 6.77
C LEU A 412 10.05 -16.73 5.97
N TYR A 413 11.27 -16.64 5.44
CA TYR A 413 11.62 -15.52 4.57
C TYR A 413 10.86 -15.58 3.25
N GLY A 414 10.71 -16.77 2.65
CA GLY A 414 9.88 -16.97 1.46
C GLY A 414 8.43 -16.52 1.69
N ARG A 415 7.88 -16.82 2.87
CA ARG A 415 6.57 -16.32 3.30
C ARG A 415 6.53 -14.80 3.42
N ALA A 416 7.54 -14.18 4.02
CA ALA A 416 7.61 -12.72 4.14
C ALA A 416 7.65 -12.04 2.77
N ARG A 417 8.37 -12.65 1.82
CA ARG A 417 8.42 -12.20 0.43
C ARG A 417 7.06 -12.33 -0.26
N LEU A 418 6.36 -13.46 -0.11
CA LEU A 418 5.01 -13.59 -0.65
C LEU A 418 4.07 -12.49 -0.12
N GLU A 419 4.08 -12.21 1.18
CA GLU A 419 3.22 -11.17 1.77
C GLU A 419 3.57 -9.75 1.26
N MET A 420 4.85 -9.44 1.11
CA MET A 420 5.30 -8.18 0.49
C MET A 420 4.83 -8.09 -0.97
N GLY A 421 5.00 -9.17 -1.74
CA GLY A 421 4.54 -9.26 -3.12
C GLY A 421 3.04 -9.06 -3.24
N ALA A 422 2.25 -9.69 -2.37
CA ALA A 422 0.80 -9.55 -2.34
C ALA A 422 0.37 -8.12 -1.97
N ARG A 423 1.03 -7.50 -1.00
CA ARG A 423 0.71 -6.15 -0.53
C ARG A 423 0.96 -5.07 -1.58
N TYR A 424 2.03 -5.22 -2.36
CA TYR A 424 2.53 -4.18 -3.28
C TYR A 424 2.49 -4.58 -4.76
N TRP A 425 1.93 -5.76 -5.07
CA TRP A 425 1.95 -6.33 -6.42
C TRP A 425 3.36 -6.43 -7.02
N ARG A 426 4.36 -6.77 -6.21
CA ARG A 426 5.77 -6.78 -6.63
C ARG A 426 6.20 -8.16 -7.10
N ILE A 427 6.45 -8.28 -8.40
CA ILE A 427 6.81 -9.56 -9.01
C ILE A 427 8.12 -10.15 -8.45
N VAL A 428 9.08 -9.29 -8.16
CA VAL A 428 10.39 -9.70 -7.63
C VAL A 428 10.30 -10.30 -6.23
N ASP A 429 9.26 -9.97 -5.48
CA ASP A 429 8.97 -10.59 -4.18
C ASP A 429 8.41 -12.02 -4.38
N PHE A 430 7.57 -12.25 -5.40
CA PHE A 430 7.10 -13.60 -5.74
C PHE A 430 8.23 -14.51 -6.26
N ASP A 431 9.08 -14.02 -7.16
CA ASP A 431 10.24 -14.78 -7.64
C ASP A 431 11.24 -15.08 -6.50
N ALA A 432 11.48 -14.11 -5.60
CA ALA A 432 12.30 -14.35 -4.42
C ALA A 432 11.69 -15.42 -3.50
N ALA A 433 10.37 -15.42 -3.31
CA ALA A 433 9.70 -16.48 -2.57
C ALA A 433 9.89 -17.84 -3.26
N VAL A 434 9.61 -17.94 -4.56
CA VAL A 434 9.81 -19.16 -5.36
C VAL A 434 11.25 -19.67 -5.25
N GLY A 435 12.24 -18.78 -5.39
CA GLY A 435 13.65 -19.11 -5.26
C GLY A 435 14.08 -19.52 -3.84
N LEU A 436 13.36 -19.07 -2.81
CA LEU A 436 13.59 -19.52 -1.44
C LEU A 436 13.04 -20.93 -1.23
N PHE A 437 11.78 -21.17 -1.60
CA PHE A 437 11.13 -22.48 -1.46
C PHE A 437 11.77 -23.57 -2.32
N SER A 438 12.21 -23.25 -3.54
CA SER A 438 12.77 -24.24 -4.47
C SER A 438 14.10 -24.85 -4.04
N LYS A 439 14.81 -24.23 -3.08
CA LYS A 439 16.07 -24.78 -2.54
C LYS A 439 15.86 -25.65 -1.29
N VAL A 440 14.63 -25.76 -0.80
CA VAL A 440 14.27 -26.71 0.26
C VAL A 440 13.86 -28.02 -0.41
N ASP A 441 14.34 -29.14 0.12
CA ASP A 441 13.93 -30.47 -0.34
C ASP A 441 12.39 -30.60 -0.27
N LYS A 442 11.76 -30.93 -1.39
CA LYS A 442 10.31 -31.06 -1.52
C LYS A 442 9.72 -32.08 -0.54
N ALA A 443 10.49 -33.11 -0.16
CA ALA A 443 10.08 -34.10 0.83
C ALA A 443 9.96 -33.52 2.25
N LYS A 444 10.66 -32.42 2.55
CA LYS A 444 10.61 -31.72 3.84
C LYS A 444 9.56 -30.61 3.89
N LEU A 445 8.98 -30.23 2.76
CA LEU A 445 7.92 -29.23 2.74
C LEU A 445 6.63 -29.81 3.32
N ASP A 446 6.19 -29.24 4.44
CA ASP A 446 4.84 -29.49 4.94
C ASP A 446 3.79 -28.89 3.99
N ASP A 447 2.54 -29.33 4.13
CA ASP A 447 1.50 -28.94 3.18
C ASP A 447 1.14 -27.44 3.25
N ARG A 448 1.35 -26.80 4.39
CA ARG A 448 1.20 -25.34 4.56
C ARG A 448 2.28 -24.57 3.80
N SER A 449 3.50 -25.05 3.84
CA SER A 449 4.63 -24.48 3.09
C SER A 449 4.45 -24.71 1.59
N LYS A 450 3.94 -25.88 1.18
CA LYS A 450 3.56 -26.13 -0.22
C LYS A 450 2.45 -25.18 -0.69
N LEU A 451 1.46 -24.87 0.14
CA LEU A 451 0.41 -23.90 -0.19
C LEU A 451 1.00 -22.50 -0.44
N VAL A 452 1.89 -22.03 0.43
CA VAL A 452 2.58 -20.74 0.25
C VAL A 452 3.44 -20.76 -1.02
N PHE A 453 4.17 -21.85 -1.27
CA PHE A 453 4.98 -21.99 -2.48
C PHE A 453 4.13 -22.01 -3.76
N ALA A 454 3.03 -22.77 -3.77
CA ALA A 454 2.09 -22.84 -4.89
C ALA A 454 1.46 -21.48 -5.19
N THR A 455 1.13 -20.70 -4.15
CA THR A 455 0.61 -19.33 -4.29
C THR A 455 1.65 -18.42 -4.92
N ALA A 456 2.91 -18.49 -4.48
CA ALA A 456 4.01 -17.72 -5.07
C ALA A 456 4.24 -18.08 -6.55
N LEU A 457 4.21 -19.37 -6.89
CA LEU A 457 4.31 -19.84 -8.29
C LEU A 457 3.17 -19.27 -9.15
N ALA A 458 1.94 -19.27 -8.64
CA ALA A 458 0.79 -18.77 -9.38
C ALA A 458 0.86 -17.24 -9.65
N LEU A 459 1.61 -16.49 -8.83
CA LEU A 459 1.73 -15.03 -8.91
C LEU A 459 3.02 -14.53 -9.57
N ARG A 460 4.03 -15.39 -9.79
CA ARG A 460 5.39 -14.99 -10.21
C ARG A 460 5.50 -14.31 -11.58
N ASN A 461 4.44 -14.34 -12.39
CA ASN A 461 4.35 -13.67 -13.69
C ASN A 461 3.41 -12.45 -13.65
N GLY A 462 3.23 -11.88 -12.46
CA GLY A 462 2.39 -10.73 -12.18
C GLY A 462 2.81 -9.43 -12.89
N PRO A 463 2.18 -8.29 -12.58
CA PRO A 463 2.73 -6.99 -12.92
C PRO A 463 4.06 -6.76 -12.17
N GLU A 464 4.96 -5.95 -12.74
CA GLU A 464 6.24 -5.60 -12.10
C GLU A 464 6.05 -5.03 -10.69
N ASP A 465 5.09 -4.10 -10.59
CA ASP A 465 4.66 -3.45 -9.36
C ASP A 465 3.20 -2.98 -9.47
N VAL A 466 2.67 -2.43 -8.37
CA VAL A 466 1.36 -1.78 -8.33
C VAL A 466 1.20 -0.65 -9.34
N ALA A 467 2.27 0.06 -9.72
CA ALA A 467 2.17 1.16 -10.69
C ALA A 467 1.90 0.63 -12.10
N VAL A 468 2.56 -0.45 -12.51
CA VAL A 468 2.27 -1.14 -13.78
C VAL A 468 0.82 -1.61 -13.82
N LEU A 469 0.32 -2.22 -12.74
CA LEU A 469 -1.09 -2.63 -12.61
C LEU A 469 -2.05 -1.43 -12.76
N MET A 470 -1.72 -0.31 -12.14
CA MET A 470 -2.59 0.87 -12.05
C MET A 470 -2.50 1.82 -13.24
N LEU A 471 -1.43 1.77 -14.04
CA LEU A 471 -1.19 2.69 -15.16
C LEU A 471 -1.45 2.04 -16.52
N LYS A 472 -1.03 0.79 -16.74
CA LYS A 472 -1.22 0.13 -18.04
C LYS A 472 -2.69 -0.29 -18.21
N ASN A 473 -3.45 0.52 -18.96
CA ASN A 473 -4.90 0.35 -19.18
C ASN A 473 -5.22 -0.55 -20.40
N GLU A 474 -4.27 -0.69 -21.32
CA GLU A 474 -4.43 -1.37 -22.60
C GLU A 474 -3.54 -2.62 -22.63
N GLY A 475 -4.13 -3.77 -22.92
CA GLY A 475 -3.39 -5.03 -23.13
C GLY A 475 -2.88 -5.74 -21.89
N PHE A 476 -3.34 -5.40 -20.67
CA PHE A 476 -3.05 -6.24 -19.50
C PHE A 476 -3.85 -7.54 -19.57
N SER A 477 -3.36 -8.49 -20.36
CA SER A 477 -3.66 -9.90 -20.19
C SER A 477 -2.67 -10.44 -19.17
N PRO A 478 -3.10 -10.74 -17.94
CA PRO A 478 -2.20 -11.19 -16.89
C PRO A 478 -1.50 -12.48 -17.32
N LYS A 479 -0.16 -12.45 -17.36
CA LYS A 479 0.69 -13.63 -17.66
C LYS A 479 0.84 -14.57 -16.46
N PHE A 480 0.14 -14.29 -15.36
CA PHE A 480 0.10 -15.09 -14.15
C PHE A 480 -1.22 -15.85 -14.02
N GLY A 481 -1.35 -16.67 -12.99
CA GLY A 481 -2.52 -17.51 -12.77
C GLY A 481 -2.39 -18.94 -13.29
N ASP A 482 -1.15 -19.42 -13.43
CA ASP A 482 -0.88 -20.86 -13.45
C ASP A 482 -1.09 -21.42 -12.04
N VAL A 483 -2.29 -21.97 -11.83
CA VAL A 483 -2.72 -22.51 -10.53
C VAL A 483 -2.52 -24.02 -10.42
N ARG A 484 -1.75 -24.67 -11.30
CA ARG A 484 -1.57 -26.15 -11.30
C ARG A 484 -1.06 -26.69 -9.97
N ALA A 485 -0.15 -25.98 -9.31
CA ALA A 485 0.36 -26.33 -7.98
C ALA A 485 -0.75 -26.27 -6.90
N LEU A 486 -1.59 -25.24 -6.94
CA LEU A 486 -2.72 -25.08 -6.03
C LEU A 486 -3.80 -26.14 -6.30
N ASP A 487 -4.11 -26.40 -7.57
CA ASP A 487 -5.07 -27.44 -7.98
C ASP A 487 -4.61 -28.85 -7.54
N THR A 488 -3.30 -29.10 -7.47
CA THR A 488 -2.76 -30.35 -6.90
C THR A 488 -3.04 -30.46 -5.40
N LEU A 489 -2.81 -29.39 -4.63
CA LEU A 489 -3.09 -29.36 -3.19
C LEU A 489 -4.59 -29.42 -2.88
N ALA A 490 -5.42 -28.82 -3.74
CA ALA A 490 -6.88 -28.83 -3.62
C ALA A 490 -7.52 -30.22 -3.80
N LYS A 491 -6.80 -31.18 -4.42
CA LYS A 491 -7.23 -32.56 -4.61
C LYS A 491 -6.92 -33.45 -3.40
N GLY A 492 -5.91 -33.12 -2.61
CA GLY A 492 -5.53 -33.91 -1.45
C GLY A 492 -4.30 -33.36 -0.73
N SER A 493 -4.37 -33.37 0.59
CA SER A 493 -3.30 -32.98 1.52
C SER A 493 -3.51 -33.74 2.84
N SER A 494 -2.42 -33.93 3.58
CA SER A 494 -2.45 -34.48 4.94
C SER A 494 -3.03 -33.50 5.97
N ASP A 495 -2.94 -32.18 5.72
CA ASP A 495 -3.57 -31.15 6.53
C ASP A 495 -4.96 -30.82 5.95
N GLN A 496 -6.01 -31.12 6.70
CA GLN A 496 -7.41 -30.93 6.28
C GLN A 496 -7.77 -29.47 5.96
N ALA A 497 -7.03 -28.49 6.47
CA ALA A 497 -7.27 -27.07 6.19
C ALA A 497 -6.72 -26.62 4.82
N VAL A 498 -5.74 -27.35 4.27
CA VAL A 498 -5.03 -26.94 3.04
C VAL A 498 -5.88 -27.07 1.77
N PRO A 499 -6.62 -28.17 1.51
CA PRO A 499 -7.34 -28.33 0.25
C PRO A 499 -8.37 -27.23 -0.02
N GLY A 500 -9.14 -26.85 0.99
CA GLY A 500 -10.13 -25.77 0.86
C GLY A 500 -9.48 -24.42 0.60
N THR A 501 -8.39 -24.13 1.31
CA THR A 501 -7.61 -22.89 1.13
C THR A 501 -6.97 -22.82 -0.25
N ALA A 502 -6.34 -23.92 -0.71
CA ALA A 502 -5.74 -24.01 -2.04
C ALA A 502 -6.78 -23.82 -3.16
N SER A 503 -7.97 -24.42 -3.02
CA SER A 503 -9.07 -24.26 -3.98
C SER A 503 -9.57 -22.81 -4.02
N PHE A 504 -9.73 -22.18 -2.85
CA PHE A 504 -10.14 -20.78 -2.75
C PHE A 504 -9.13 -19.82 -3.39
N ASP A 505 -7.85 -19.93 -3.01
CA ASP A 505 -6.79 -19.08 -3.55
C ASP A 505 -6.59 -19.29 -5.05
N ALA A 506 -6.70 -20.53 -5.55
CA ALA A 506 -6.69 -20.80 -6.98
C ALA A 506 -7.84 -20.07 -7.70
N ALA A 507 -9.06 -20.10 -7.16
CA ALA A 507 -10.20 -19.40 -7.72
C ALA A 507 -10.00 -17.87 -7.70
N VAL A 508 -9.50 -17.31 -6.60
CA VAL A 508 -9.15 -15.87 -6.48
C VAL A 508 -8.13 -15.46 -7.52
N ILE A 509 -7.03 -16.18 -7.64
CA ILE A 509 -5.97 -15.84 -8.60
C ILE A 509 -6.52 -15.94 -10.03
N ARG A 510 -7.33 -16.95 -10.35
CA ARG A 510 -7.98 -17.05 -11.66
C ARG A 510 -8.93 -15.88 -11.90
N GLN A 511 -9.75 -15.50 -10.92
CA GLN A 511 -10.64 -14.34 -11.03
C GLN A 511 -9.86 -13.06 -11.36
N ILE A 512 -8.74 -12.82 -10.68
CA ILE A 512 -7.91 -11.63 -10.92
C ILE A 512 -7.19 -11.74 -12.26
N ALA A 513 -6.80 -12.96 -12.65
CA ALA A 513 -6.15 -13.26 -13.91
C ALA A 513 -7.13 -13.47 -15.09
N ALA A 514 -8.41 -13.12 -14.92
CA ALA A 514 -9.41 -13.34 -15.95
C ALA A 514 -9.10 -12.51 -17.20
N PRO A 515 -9.09 -13.10 -18.40
CA PRO A 515 -9.02 -12.34 -19.65
C PRO A 515 -10.14 -11.29 -19.71
N ARG A 516 -9.85 -10.12 -20.28
CA ARG A 516 -10.83 -9.03 -20.37
C ARG A 516 -12.07 -9.41 -21.19
N ASP A 517 -11.85 -10.24 -22.20
CA ASP A 517 -12.83 -10.82 -23.12
C ASP A 517 -13.33 -12.20 -22.64
N ALA A 518 -13.07 -12.58 -21.39
CA ALA A 518 -13.57 -13.83 -20.81
C ALA A 518 -15.09 -13.96 -21.04
N ASP A 519 -15.43 -15.06 -21.71
CA ASP A 519 -16.79 -15.42 -22.10
C ASP A 519 -17.61 -15.95 -20.91
N ALA A 520 -18.89 -16.21 -21.15
CA ALA A 520 -19.78 -16.75 -20.11
C ALA A 520 -19.27 -18.08 -19.53
N ALA A 521 -18.67 -18.95 -20.36
CA ALA A 521 -18.18 -20.26 -19.95
C ALA A 521 -17.00 -20.16 -18.97
N TYR A 522 -16.12 -19.18 -19.16
CA TYR A 522 -15.05 -18.88 -18.19
C TYR A 522 -15.63 -18.54 -16.81
N TRP A 523 -16.60 -17.64 -16.77
CA TRP A 523 -17.22 -17.17 -15.52
C TRP A 523 -18.06 -18.26 -14.84
N GLU A 524 -18.69 -19.14 -15.60
CA GLU A 524 -19.41 -20.31 -15.08
C GLU A 524 -18.45 -21.30 -14.39
N LYS A 525 -17.34 -21.66 -15.05
CA LYS A 525 -16.29 -22.50 -14.46
C LYS A 525 -15.68 -21.87 -13.21
N LEU A 526 -15.52 -20.54 -13.22
CA LEU A 526 -15.03 -19.83 -12.04
C LEU A 526 -16.03 -19.90 -10.88
N ALA A 527 -17.33 -19.77 -11.16
CA ALA A 527 -18.38 -19.95 -10.15
C ALA A 527 -18.36 -21.37 -9.56
N GLU A 528 -18.16 -22.39 -10.39
CA GLU A 528 -18.00 -23.78 -9.94
C GLU A 528 -16.78 -23.96 -9.04
N ARG A 529 -15.62 -23.37 -9.41
CA ARG A 529 -14.42 -23.38 -8.57
C ARG A 529 -14.68 -22.77 -7.18
N TYR A 530 -15.39 -21.66 -7.11
CA TYR A 530 -15.74 -21.07 -5.81
C TYR A 530 -16.70 -21.92 -4.99
N ARG A 531 -17.67 -22.60 -5.60
CA ARG A 531 -18.55 -23.56 -4.89
C ARG A 531 -17.78 -24.76 -4.36
N ASP A 532 -16.85 -25.30 -5.16
CA ASP A 532 -15.95 -26.37 -4.74
C ASP A 532 -15.11 -25.91 -3.54
N ALA A 533 -14.51 -24.72 -3.62
CA ALA A 533 -13.78 -24.13 -2.50
C ALA A 533 -14.68 -24.00 -1.25
N ALA A 534 -15.86 -23.38 -1.35
CA ALA A 534 -16.80 -23.20 -0.24
C ALA A 534 -17.21 -24.52 0.44
N SER A 535 -17.22 -25.63 -0.30
CA SER A 535 -17.52 -26.96 0.23
C SER A 535 -16.37 -27.57 1.04
N LYS A 536 -15.14 -27.08 0.85
CA LYS A 536 -13.91 -27.61 1.44
C LYS A 536 -13.29 -26.70 2.50
N VAL A 537 -13.49 -25.39 2.43
CA VAL A 537 -12.92 -24.47 3.45
C VAL A 537 -13.59 -24.68 4.80
N THR A 538 -12.77 -24.68 5.85
CA THR A 538 -13.22 -24.81 7.24
C THR A 538 -13.45 -23.46 7.92
N ASP A 539 -12.78 -22.40 7.46
CA ASP A 539 -12.99 -21.03 7.95
C ASP A 539 -14.32 -20.47 7.42
N GLN A 540 -15.20 -20.05 8.34
CA GLN A 540 -16.54 -19.59 8.01
C GLN A 540 -16.56 -18.28 7.22
N ASN A 541 -15.59 -17.38 7.46
CA ASN A 541 -15.49 -16.12 6.71
C ASN A 541 -15.03 -16.38 5.28
N VAL A 542 -14.05 -17.27 5.11
CA VAL A 542 -13.57 -17.65 3.77
C VAL A 542 -14.67 -18.39 3.00
N LYS A 543 -15.43 -19.25 3.67
CA LYS A 543 -16.59 -19.92 3.08
C LYS A 543 -17.65 -18.93 2.59
N TYR A 544 -18.00 -17.95 3.42
CA TYR A 544 -18.94 -16.90 3.04
C TYR A 544 -18.44 -16.09 1.83
N GLU A 545 -17.17 -15.69 1.84
CA GLU A 545 -16.53 -14.97 0.73
C GLU A 545 -16.53 -15.81 -0.56
N ALA A 546 -16.25 -17.11 -0.46
CA ALA A 546 -16.31 -18.04 -1.58
C ALA A 546 -17.73 -18.13 -2.17
N ASP A 547 -18.75 -18.25 -1.31
CA ASP A 547 -20.16 -18.30 -1.74
C ASP A 547 -20.59 -17.00 -2.44
N GLU A 548 -20.23 -15.83 -1.90
CA GLU A 548 -20.54 -14.53 -2.52
C GLU A 548 -19.83 -14.36 -3.87
N ARG A 549 -18.58 -14.80 -3.98
CA ARG A 549 -17.85 -14.78 -5.25
C ARG A 549 -18.38 -15.77 -6.27
N ALA A 550 -18.85 -16.94 -5.84
CA ALA A 550 -19.54 -17.89 -6.70
C ALA A 550 -20.80 -17.27 -7.32
N LYS A 551 -21.60 -16.55 -6.51
CA LYS A 551 -22.80 -15.84 -6.98
C LYS A 551 -22.44 -14.72 -7.96
N ALA A 552 -21.44 -13.91 -7.64
CA ALA A 552 -20.99 -12.81 -8.50
C ALA A 552 -20.45 -13.32 -9.85
N ALA A 553 -19.67 -14.40 -9.85
CA ALA A 553 -19.17 -15.03 -11.08
C ALA A 553 -20.33 -15.61 -11.92
N ALA A 554 -21.30 -16.29 -11.30
CA ALA A 554 -22.48 -16.80 -12.00
C ALA A 554 -23.36 -15.67 -12.58
N GLN A 555 -23.49 -14.54 -11.87
CA GLN A 555 -24.19 -13.37 -12.39
C GLN A 555 -23.45 -12.76 -13.59
N THR A 556 -22.12 -12.69 -13.52
CA THR A 556 -21.29 -12.21 -14.63
C THR A 556 -21.43 -13.11 -15.86
N ALA A 557 -21.44 -14.44 -15.68
CA ALA A 557 -21.69 -15.40 -16.75
C ALA A 557 -23.04 -15.14 -17.45
N LYS A 558 -24.11 -14.92 -16.66
CA LYS A 558 -25.44 -14.59 -17.20
C LYS A 558 -25.45 -13.31 -18.03
N ILE A 559 -24.85 -12.24 -17.52
CA ILE A 559 -24.75 -10.95 -18.24
C ILE A 559 -24.00 -11.12 -19.57
N LYS A 560 -22.90 -11.90 -19.56
CA LYS A 560 -22.11 -12.19 -20.77
C LYS A 560 -22.87 -13.05 -21.77
N SER A 561 -23.70 -13.98 -21.32
CA SER A 561 -24.53 -14.82 -22.20
C SER A 561 -25.70 -14.07 -22.85
N SER A 562 -26.13 -12.94 -22.27
CA SER A 562 -27.24 -12.13 -22.78
C SER A 562 -26.78 -10.87 -23.54
N SER A 563 -25.46 -10.65 -23.67
CA SER A 563 -24.90 -9.57 -24.49
C SER A 563 -24.71 -10.12 -25.91
N PRO A 564 -25.37 -9.55 -26.93
CA PRO A 564 -25.33 -10.03 -28.31
C PRO A 564 -23.95 -9.92 -28.96
#